data_AF-A0A2H8TD75-F1
#
_entry.id   AF-A0A2H8TD75-F1
#
_cell.length_a   1.000
_cell.length_b   1.000
_cell.length_c   1.000
_cell.angle_alpha   90.00
_cell.angle_beta   90.00
_cell.angle_gamma   90.00
#
_symmetry.space_group_name_H-M   'P 1'
#
loop_
_entity.id
_entity.type
_entity.pdbx_description
1 polymer ?
#
loop_
_entity_poly.entity_id
_entity_poly.type
_entity_poly.pdbx_seq_one_letter_code
_entity_poly.pdbx_strand_id
1 'polypeptide(L)'
;KKLIRMNMPVDQDGKVQFTTTLFALIRENLSIKMRCAEEMDQADEELRETIRHIWPLQARKILDLLVPKSDCLNAGKLTVGKIYAGLLILESWKSTRFGQVESSNPQDIAEHSSPEPVVFI
;
A
#
# COMPACT_ATOMS: atom_id res chain seq x y z
N LYS A 1 6.50 0.69 -5.97
CA LYS A 1 6.88 -0.55 -5.23
C LYS A 1 8.01 -0.34 -4.21
N LYS A 2 9.05 0.46 -4.50
CA LYS A 2 10.21 0.73 -3.61
C LYS A 2 9.87 1.17 -2.17
N LEU A 3 8.92 2.09 -1.98
CA LEU A 3 8.56 2.59 -0.64
C LEU A 3 7.68 1.63 0.19
N ILE A 4 7.00 0.69 -0.46
CA ILE A 4 6.08 -0.24 0.19
C ILE A 4 6.85 -1.27 1.02
N ARG A 5 8.04 -1.67 0.56
CA ARG A 5 8.91 -2.58 1.29
C ARG A 5 9.41 -2.01 2.61
N MET A 6 9.46 -0.69 2.74
CA MET A 6 10.08 -0.01 3.89
C MET A 6 9.09 0.38 5.00
N ASN A 7 7.83 -0.08 4.91
CA ASN A 7 6.77 0.05 5.94
C ASN A 7 6.76 1.40 6.68
N MET A 8 7.02 2.51 6.00
CA MET A 8 7.28 3.78 6.67
C MET A 8 6.05 4.26 7.47
N PRO A 9 6.22 4.72 8.71
CA PRO A 9 5.13 5.23 9.53
C PRO A 9 4.60 6.55 8.97
N VAL A 10 3.29 6.73 9.10
CA VAL A 10 2.57 7.93 8.69
C VAL A 10 2.17 8.71 9.94
N ASP A 11 2.34 10.03 9.90
CA ASP A 11 1.93 10.93 10.99
C ASP A 11 0.42 11.21 10.99
N GLN A 12 -0.05 12.03 11.93
CA GLN A 12 -1.47 12.36 12.11
C GLN A 12 -2.04 13.14 10.92
N ASP A 13 -1.19 13.83 10.16
CA ASP A 13 -1.56 14.60 8.97
C ASP A 13 -1.53 13.76 7.69
N GLY A 14 -1.28 12.44 7.81
CA GLY A 14 -1.19 11.56 6.65
C GLY A 14 0.15 11.67 5.89
N LYS A 15 1.18 12.28 6.47
CA LYS A 15 2.48 12.51 5.85
C LYS A 15 3.54 11.55 6.38
N VAL A 16 4.61 11.38 5.61
CA VAL A 16 5.80 10.63 6.01
C VAL A 16 6.95 11.61 6.15
N GLN A 17 7.82 11.41 7.15
CA GLN A 17 9.00 12.25 7.32
C GLN A 17 9.95 12.16 6.11
N PHE A 18 10.49 13.32 5.71
CA PHE A 18 11.40 13.42 4.57
C PHE A 18 12.64 12.53 4.75
N THR A 19 13.27 12.57 5.93
CA THR A 19 14.48 11.77 6.21
C THR A 19 14.23 10.27 6.10
N THR A 20 13.10 9.78 6.61
CA THR A 20 12.69 8.38 6.47
C THR A 20 12.53 8.01 5.00
N THR A 21 11.87 8.88 4.22
CA THR A 21 11.68 8.68 2.77
C THR A 21 13.00 8.67 2.02
N LEU A 22 13.89 9.64 2.29
CA LEU A 22 15.20 9.74 1.68
C LEU A 22 16.04 8.49 1.96
N PHE A 23 16.09 8.06 3.22
CA PHE A 23 16.82 6.86 3.59
C PHE A 23 16.25 5.60 2.94
N ALA A 24 14.93 5.45 2.91
CA ALA A 24 14.28 4.32 2.25
C ALA A 24 14.65 4.23 0.76
N LEU A 25 14.67 5.36 0.05
CA LEU A 25 15.09 5.41 -1.35
C LEU A 25 16.57 5.04 -1.52
N ILE A 26 17.46 5.58 -0.67
CA ILE A 26 18.89 5.23 -0.72
C ILE A 26 19.10 3.74 -0.44
N ARG A 27 18.47 3.22 0.62
CA ARG A 27 18.56 1.82 1.04
C ARG A 27 18.13 0.86 -0.07
N GLU A 28 17.01 1.15 -0.73
CA GLU A 28 16.51 0.34 -1.84
C GLU A 28 17.44 0.40 -3.06
N ASN A 29 17.91 1.58 -3.46
CA ASN A 29 18.75 1.70 -4.67
C ASN A 29 20.15 1.08 -4.48
N LEU A 30 20.64 1.05 -3.25
CA LEU A 30 21.93 0.44 -2.91
C LEU A 30 21.80 -0.99 -2.36
N SER A 31 20.57 -1.53 -2.28
CA SER A 31 20.26 -2.85 -1.73
C SER A 31 20.86 -3.09 -0.33
N ILE A 32 20.90 -2.07 0.52
CA ILE A 32 21.53 -2.17 1.85
C ILE A 32 20.68 -3.08 2.76
N LYS A 33 21.23 -4.24 3.11
CA LYS A 33 20.57 -5.28 3.93
C LYS A 33 19.10 -5.50 3.52
N MET A 34 18.88 -5.66 2.21
CA MET A 34 17.57 -6.00 1.66
C MET A 34 17.45 -7.51 1.50
N ARG A 35 16.46 -8.12 2.14
CA ARG A 35 16.17 -9.57 2.09
C ARG A 35 14.74 -9.84 1.59
N CYS A 36 14.37 -11.13 1.55
CA CYS A 36 13.00 -11.57 1.33
C CYS A 36 12.07 -11.01 2.42
N ALA A 37 10.77 -10.97 2.13
CA ALA A 37 9.79 -10.34 3.01
C ALA A 37 9.74 -11.02 4.38
N GLU A 38 9.92 -12.35 4.44
CA GLU A 38 9.91 -13.11 5.69
C GLU A 38 11.11 -12.78 6.60
N GLU A 39 12.23 -12.32 6.04
CA GLU A 39 13.48 -12.07 6.76
C GLU A 39 13.80 -10.58 6.92
N MET A 40 12.90 -9.70 6.46
CA MET A 40 13.17 -8.27 6.40
C MET A 40 13.28 -7.65 7.79
N ASP A 41 12.44 -8.08 8.74
CA ASP A 41 12.49 -7.60 10.13
C ASP A 41 13.84 -7.94 10.79
N GLN A 42 14.37 -9.13 10.51
CA GLN A 42 15.70 -9.53 10.97
C GLN A 42 16.79 -8.67 10.31
N ALA A 43 16.66 -8.39 9.02
CA ALA A 43 17.60 -7.53 8.30
C ALA A 43 17.60 -6.09 8.82
N ASP A 44 16.43 -5.59 9.23
CA ASP A 44 16.25 -4.27 9.82
C ASP A 44 16.94 -4.15 11.19
N GLU A 45 16.82 -5.15 12.06
CA GLU A 45 17.51 -5.10 13.36
C GLU A 45 19.03 -5.20 13.19
N GLU A 46 19.54 -6.05 12.30
CA GLU A 46 20.98 -6.09 12.06
C GLU A 46 21.50 -4.80 11.40
N LEU A 47 20.69 -4.12 10.59
CA LEU A 47 21.02 -2.81 10.04
C LEU A 47 21.09 -1.78 11.17
N ARG A 48 20.16 -1.85 12.13
CA ARG A 48 20.16 -1.00 13.32
C ARG A 48 21.42 -1.20 14.16
N GLU A 49 21.84 -2.45 14.39
CA GLU A 49 23.11 -2.75 15.06
C GLU A 49 24.32 -2.18 14.32
N THR A 50 24.36 -2.36 13.00
CA THR A 50 25.45 -1.83 12.15
C THR A 50 25.55 -0.32 12.28
N ILE A 51 24.42 0.40 12.20
CA ILE A 51 24.37 1.87 12.34
C ILE A 51 24.79 2.31 13.75
N ARG A 52 24.37 1.59 14.81
CA ARG A 52 24.80 1.86 16.19
C ARG A 52 26.31 1.71 16.35
N HIS A 53 26.93 0.75 15.67
CA HIS A 53 28.37 0.53 15.74
C HIS A 53 29.16 1.63 15.02
N ILE A 54 28.68 2.10 13.87
CA ILE A 54 29.35 3.17 13.10
C ILE A 54 29.17 4.54 13.75
N TRP A 55 27.98 4.84 14.29
CA TRP A 55 27.64 6.14 14.91
C TRP A 55 27.10 6.00 16.34
N PRO A 56 27.92 5.58 17.33
CA PRO A 56 27.45 5.27 18.68
C PRO A 56 26.77 6.46 19.40
N LEU A 57 27.21 7.69 19.14
CA LEU A 57 26.67 8.90 19.79
C LEU A 57 25.39 9.41 19.12
N GLN A 58 25.30 9.35 17.79
CA GLN A 58 24.19 9.93 17.02
C GLN A 58 23.06 8.92 16.78
N ALA A 59 23.36 7.62 16.75
CA ALA A 59 22.41 6.56 16.45
C ALA A 59 21.18 6.61 17.37
N ARG A 60 21.34 6.91 18.66
CA ARG A 60 20.21 6.91 19.62
C ARG A 60 19.00 7.74 19.17
N LYS A 61 19.21 8.87 18.49
CA LYS A 61 18.11 9.75 18.03
C LYS A 61 17.68 9.47 16.59
N ILE A 62 18.63 9.17 15.70
CA ILE A 62 18.34 9.05 14.26
C ILE A 62 17.87 7.65 13.86
N LEU A 63 18.20 6.63 14.64
CA LEU A 63 17.98 5.23 14.26
C LEU A 63 16.50 4.90 14.11
N ASP A 64 15.65 5.42 14.97
CA ASP A 64 14.19 5.22 14.89
C ASP A 64 13.55 6.02 13.74
N LEU A 65 14.26 7.03 13.20
CA LEU A 65 13.86 7.78 12.01
C LEU A 65 14.25 7.07 10.70
N LEU A 66 15.42 6.42 10.70
CA LEU A 66 15.96 5.70 9.54
C LEU A 66 15.35 4.30 9.40
N VAL A 67 15.26 3.57 10.50
CA VAL A 67 14.71 2.21 10.56
C VAL A 67 13.66 2.17 11.68
N PRO A 68 12.38 2.39 11.36
CA PRO A 68 11.31 2.36 12.35
C PRO A 68 11.28 1.01 13.09
N LYS A 69 11.08 1.03 14.41
CA LYS A 69 10.97 -0.22 15.20
C LYS A 69 9.68 -0.98 14.83
N SER A 70 9.75 -2.31 14.83
CA SER A 70 8.62 -3.22 14.62
C SER A 70 7.45 -2.94 15.56
N ASP A 71 7.73 -2.59 16.82
CA ASP A 71 6.69 -2.23 17.81
C ASP A 71 5.86 -0.99 17.42
N CYS A 72 6.48 -0.06 16.68
CA CYS A 72 5.80 1.13 16.18
C CYS A 72 4.90 0.84 14.98
N LEU A 73 5.01 -0.35 14.39
CA LEU A 73 4.34 -0.72 13.14
C LEU A 73 3.09 -1.59 13.38
N ASN A 74 2.97 -2.21 14.55
CA ASN A 74 2.04 -3.33 14.75
C ASN A 74 0.70 -2.99 15.42
N ALA A 75 0.61 -1.98 16.29
CA ALA A 75 -0.65 -1.64 16.97
C ALA A 75 -1.12 -0.20 16.69
N GLY A 76 -2.17 -0.05 15.89
CA GLY A 76 -2.91 1.21 15.70
C GLY A 76 -2.25 2.29 14.83
N LYS A 77 -1.00 2.11 14.38
CA LYS A 77 -0.32 3.08 13.51
C LYS A 77 -0.47 2.77 12.03
N LEU A 78 -0.72 3.82 11.25
CA LEU A 78 -0.82 3.76 9.79
C LEU A 78 0.59 3.75 9.18
N THR A 79 0.75 2.93 8.14
CA THR A 79 2.02 2.83 7.38
C THR A 79 1.73 2.91 5.90
N VAL A 80 2.73 3.29 5.11
CA VAL A 80 2.62 3.31 3.63
C VAL A 80 2.18 1.95 3.08
N GLY A 81 2.69 0.85 3.66
CA GLY A 81 2.29 -0.51 3.29
C GLY A 81 0.81 -0.80 3.53
N LYS A 82 0.27 -0.39 4.69
CA LYS A 82 -1.16 -0.55 5.02
C LYS A 82 -2.06 0.29 4.12
N ILE A 83 -1.67 1.54 3.82
CA ILE A 83 -2.41 2.39 2.87
C ILE A 83 -2.43 1.73 1.49
N TYR A 84 -1.28 1.24 1.02
CA TYR A 84 -1.18 0.57 -0.28
C TYR A 84 -2.01 -0.72 -0.34
N ALA A 85 -2.02 -1.53 0.72
CA ALA A 85 -2.88 -2.71 0.81
C ALA A 85 -4.37 -2.33 0.70
N GLY A 86 -4.81 -1.27 1.38
CA GLY A 86 -6.18 -0.74 1.26
C GLY A 86 -6.52 -0.30 -0.17
N LEU A 87 -5.59 0.38 -0.86
CA LEU A 87 -5.76 0.77 -2.26
C LEU A 87 -5.90 -0.46 -3.18
N LEU A 88 -5.08 -1.49 -3.00
CA LEU A 88 -5.16 -2.73 -3.78
C LEU A 88 -6.49 -3.45 -3.59
N ILE A 89 -6.99 -3.52 -2.35
CA ILE A 89 -8.29 -4.12 -2.05
C ILE A 89 -9.41 -3.32 -2.73
N LEU A 90 -9.38 -1.98 -2.64
CA LEU A 90 -10.37 -1.11 -3.27
C LEU A 90 -10.37 -1.25 -4.80
N GLU A 91 -9.20 -1.31 -5.42
CA GLU A 91 -9.05 -1.47 -6.87
C GLU A 91 -9.56 -2.85 -7.33
N SER A 92 -9.25 -3.90 -6.58
CA SER A 92 -9.76 -5.25 -6.82
C SER A 92 -11.29 -5.33 -6.74
N TRP A 93 -11.88 -4.66 -5.75
CA TRP A 93 -13.34 -4.59 -5.59
C TRP A 93 -14.01 -3.86 -6.76
N LYS A 94 -13.47 -2.71 -7.19
CA LYS A 94 -13.99 -1.96 -8.35
C LYS A 94 -13.89 -2.74 -9.66
N SER A 95 -12.83 -3.53 -9.82
CA SER A 95 -12.57 -4.32 -11.04
C SER A 95 -13.43 -5.59 -11.11
N THR A 96 -13.84 -6.12 -9.95
CA THR A 96 -14.76 -7.25 -9.88
C THR A 96 -16.19 -6.75 -10.11
N ARG A 97 -17.02 -7.52 -10.82
CA ARG A 97 -18.41 -7.22 -11.27
C ARG A 97 -19.35 -6.52 -10.28
N PHE A 98 -19.07 -6.51 -8.97
CA PHE A 98 -19.80 -5.76 -7.95
C PHE A 98 -19.72 -4.23 -8.11
N GLY A 99 -18.68 -3.70 -8.80
CA GLY A 99 -18.59 -2.29 -9.18
C GLY A 99 -19.22 -1.92 -10.53
N GLN A 100 -19.67 -2.92 -11.32
CA GLN A 100 -20.35 -2.74 -12.62
C GLN A 100 -21.87 -2.94 -12.54
N VAL A 101 -22.44 -3.21 -11.36
CA VAL A 101 -23.89 -3.26 -11.16
C VAL A 101 -24.44 -1.83 -11.02
N GLU A 102 -24.32 -1.02 -12.07
CA GLU A 102 -25.20 0.13 -12.35
C GLU A 102 -24.85 0.74 -13.72
N SER A 103 -25.15 -0.02 -14.76
CA SER A 103 -25.48 0.54 -16.06
C SER A 103 -26.41 -0.43 -16.77
N SER A 104 -27.58 -0.66 -16.17
CA SER A 104 -28.75 -1.17 -16.89
C SER A 104 -29.18 -0.07 -17.87
N ASN A 105 -28.74 -0.20 -19.12
CA ASN A 105 -29.15 0.65 -20.22
C ASN A 105 -30.66 0.43 -20.46
N PRO A 106 -31.55 1.44 -20.35
CA PRO A 106 -33.00 1.23 -20.51
C PRO A 106 -33.48 1.07 -21.97
N GLN A 107 -32.59 0.86 -22.94
CA GLN A 107 -32.95 0.95 -24.37
C GLN A 107 -33.39 -0.36 -25.04
N ASP A 108 -33.37 -1.52 -24.36
CA ASP A 108 -33.77 -2.80 -24.97
C ASP A 108 -35.25 -3.20 -24.75
N ILE A 109 -36.11 -2.31 -24.25
CA ILE A 109 -37.53 -2.65 -23.97
C ILE A 109 -38.50 -2.19 -25.09
N ALA A 110 -38.05 -1.41 -26.07
CA ALA A 110 -38.96 -0.72 -26.99
C ALA A 110 -39.24 -1.39 -28.35
N GLU A 111 -38.74 -2.58 -28.66
CA GLU A 111 -38.90 -3.17 -30.01
C GLU A 111 -39.69 -4.47 -30.13
N HIS A 112 -40.33 -4.97 -29.06
CA HIS A 112 -41.21 -6.14 -29.21
C HIS A 112 -42.58 -5.99 -28.55
N SER A 113 -43.30 -4.91 -28.87
CA SER A 113 -44.74 -4.87 -28.66
C SER A 113 -45.45 -4.02 -29.72
N SER A 114 -45.73 -4.62 -30.87
CA SER A 114 -46.89 -4.21 -31.66
C SER A 114 -47.49 -5.44 -32.35
N PRO A 115 -48.79 -5.72 -32.19
CA PRO A 115 -49.44 -6.89 -32.77
C PRO A 115 -49.85 -6.60 -34.22
N GLU A 116 -49.53 -7.50 -35.16
CA GLU A 116 -50.17 -7.47 -36.48
C GLU A 116 -51.57 -8.09 -36.43
N PRO A 117 -52.54 -7.54 -37.18
CA PRO A 117 -53.94 -7.96 -37.12
C PRO A 117 -54.14 -9.33 -37.77
N VAL A 118 -54.93 -10.18 -37.11
CA VAL A 118 -55.42 -11.44 -37.66
C VAL A 118 -56.39 -11.15 -38.81
N VAL A 119 -56.03 -11.49 -40.04
CA VAL A 119 -56.96 -11.53 -41.17
C VAL A 119 -57.44 -12.97 -41.34
N PHE A 120 -58.70 -13.21 -41.00
CA PHE A 120 -59.45 -14.42 -41.36
C PHE A 120 -60.00 -14.26 -42.78
N ILE A 121 -59.52 -15.07 -43.74
CA ILE A 121 -60.33 -15.76 -44.76
C ILE A 121 -59.59 -17.02 -45.22
#